data_AF-A0A2T7TP97-F1
#
_entry.id   AF-A0A2T7TP97-F1
#
_cell.length_a   1.000
_cell.length_b   1.000
_cell.length_c   1.000
_cell.angle_alpha   90.00
_cell.angle_beta   90.00
_cell.angle_gamma   90.00
#
_symmetry.space_group_name_H-M   'P 1'
#
loop_
_entity.id
_entity.type
_entity.pdbx_description
1 polymer ?
#
loop_
_entity_poly.entity_id
_entity_poly.type
_entity_poly.pdbx_seq_one_letter_code
_entity_poly.pdbx_strand_id
1 'polypeptide(L)' 'MVRDFPVTITPEDLTVPWSTPWAPERPQRTLSCLHTILEEEWQHLRYAARDLDLLDLRATPPT' A
#
# COMPACT_ATOMS: atom_id res chain seq x y z
N MET A 1 4.26 11.87 -6.17
CA MET A 1 3.48 10.87 -5.39
C MET A 1 4.42 9.82 -4.81
N VAL A 2 3.99 8.92 -3.91
CA VAL A 2 4.85 7.81 -3.40
C VAL A 2 5.49 7.00 -4.53
N ARG A 3 4.87 6.96 -5.72
CA ARG A 3 5.38 6.29 -6.93
C ARG A 3 6.74 6.80 -7.43
N ASP A 4 7.08 8.06 -7.14
CA ASP A 4 8.35 8.67 -7.59
C ASP A 4 9.50 8.37 -6.61
N PHE A 5 9.16 8.08 -5.35
CA PHE A 5 10.12 7.75 -4.29
C PHE A 5 11.00 6.52 -4.59
N PRO A 6 10.46 5.36 -5.04
CA PRO A 6 11.27 4.19 -5.35
C PRO A 6 12.23 4.40 -6.53
N VAL A 7 12.09 5.47 -7.32
CA VAL A 7 12.93 5.74 -8.49
C VAL A 7 14.34 6.17 -8.10
N THR A 8 14.50 6.86 -6.97
CA THR A 8 15.77 7.49 -6.59
C THR A 8 16.41 6.93 -5.32
N ILE A 9 15.70 6.08 -4.59
CA ILE A 9 16.14 5.52 -3.30
C ILE A 9 17.09 4.33 -3.49
N THR A 10 18.09 4.22 -2.61
CA THR A 10 19.02 3.09 -2.55
C THR A 10 18.57 2.03 -1.54
N PRO A 11 19.07 0.77 -1.64
CA PRO A 11 18.82 -0.25 -0.61
C PRO A 11 19.22 0.19 0.80
N GLU A 12 20.30 0.95 0.93
CA GLU A 12 20.80 1.44 2.22
C GLU A 12 19.81 2.39 2.89
N ASP A 13 19.26 3.33 2.13
CA ASP A 13 18.24 4.28 2.60
C ASP A 13 16.98 3.58 3.14
N LEU A 14 16.64 2.40 2.61
CA LEU A 14 15.49 1.62 3.07
C LEU A 14 15.68 1.05 4.49
N THR A 15 16.93 0.89 4.93
CA THR A 15 17.27 0.22 6.19
C THR A 15 17.53 1.15 7.35
N VAL A 16 17.69 2.46 7.11
CA VAL A 16 17.98 3.45 8.15
C VAL A 16 16.79 3.54 9.12
N PRO A 17 17.00 3.29 10.43
CA PRO A 17 15.95 3.45 11.42
C PRO A 17 15.70 4.93 11.71
N TRP A 18 14.43 5.32 11.81
CA TRP A 18 14.00 6.65 12.19
C TRP A 18 12.88 6.60 13.24
N SER A 19 12.85 7.59 14.12
CA SER A 19 11.82 7.70 15.15
C SER A 19 10.53 8.23 14.52
N THR A 20 9.43 7.51 14.71
CA THR A 20 8.14 7.92 14.15
C THR A 20 7.41 8.88 15.10
N PRO A 21 6.70 9.91 14.59
CA PRO A 21 6.00 10.88 15.43
C PRO A 21 4.95 10.28 16.37
N TRP A 22 4.31 9.17 15.97
CA TRP A 22 3.21 8.55 16.69
C TRP A 22 3.64 7.36 17.57
N ALA A 23 4.88 6.89 17.42
CA ALA A 23 5.48 5.88 18.30
C ALA A 23 7.00 6.09 18.41
N PRO A 24 7.45 7.14 19.12
CA PRO A 24 8.87 7.49 19.19
C PRO A 24 9.75 6.38 19.76
N GLU A 25 9.19 5.53 20.61
CA GLU A 25 9.83 4.39 21.29
C GLU A 25 9.99 3.17 20.37
N ARG A 26 9.36 3.20 19.17
CA ARG A 26 9.43 2.13 18.17
C ARG A 26 9.97 2.70 16.86
N PRO A 27 11.31 2.73 16.70
CA PRO A 27 11.94 3.18 15.46
C PRO A 27 11.47 2.31 14.30
N GLN A 28 11.16 2.95 13.18
CA GLN A 28 10.75 2.27 11.95
C GLN A 28 11.81 2.40 10.88
N ARG A 29 11.75 1.52 9.89
CA ARG A 29 12.55 1.58 8.68
C ARG A 29 11.64 1.92 7.51
N THR A 30 12.14 2.67 6.56
CA THR A 30 11.41 3.00 5.32
C THR A 30 10.93 1.73 4.60
N LEU A 31 11.72 0.66 4.63
CA LEU A 31 11.33 -0.64 4.08
C LEU A 31 10.02 -1.18 4.68
N SER A 32 9.88 -1.14 6.00
CA SER A 32 8.69 -1.63 6.70
C SER A 32 7.45 -0.85 6.27
N CYS A 33 7.57 0.48 6.18
CA CYS A 33 6.48 1.34 5.71
C CYS A 33 6.10 1.05 4.26
N LEU A 34 7.09 0.85 3.37
CA LEU A 34 6.84 0.52 1.97
C LEU A 34 6.11 -0.83 1.83
N HIS A 35 6.51 -1.85 2.59
CA HIS A 35 5.81 -3.13 2.60
C HIS A 35 4.35 -2.97 3.04
N THR A 36 4.09 -2.24 4.13
CA THR A 36 2.71 -1.97 4.56
C THR A 36 1.92 -1.27 3.47
N ILE A 37 2.45 -0.21 2.86
CA ILE A 37 1.74 0.49 1.77
C ILE A 37 1.41 -0.47 0.63
N LEU A 38 2.37 -1.27 0.14
CA LEU A 38 2.12 -2.19 -0.97
C LEU A 38 1.11 -3.28 -0.61
N GLU A 39 1.16 -3.79 0.62
CA GLU A 39 0.21 -4.80 1.11
C GLU A 39 -1.21 -4.22 1.19
N GLU A 40 -1.39 -3.08 1.86
CA GLU A 40 -2.69 -2.44 2.03
C GLU A 40 -3.29 -2.02 0.68
N GLU A 41 -2.49 -1.44 -0.22
CA GLU A 41 -2.95 -1.07 -1.56
C GLU A 41 -3.40 -2.30 -2.37
N TRP A 42 -2.68 -3.43 -2.27
CA TRP A 42 -3.10 -4.67 -2.92
C TRP A 42 -4.40 -5.23 -2.32
N GLN A 43 -4.55 -5.17 -0.99
CA GLN A 43 -5.78 -5.57 -0.30
C GLN A 43 -6.97 -4.73 -0.76
N HIS A 44 -6.82 -3.40 -0.76
CA HIS A 44 -7.85 -2.47 -1.22
C HIS A 44 -8.20 -2.67 -2.69
N LEU A 45 -7.20 -2.82 -3.57
CA LEU A 45 -7.44 -3.07 -5.00
C LEU A 45 -8.27 -4.35 -5.21
N ARG A 46 -7.95 -5.43 -4.49
CA ARG A 46 -8.70 -6.69 -4.62
C ARG A 46 -10.16 -6.52 -4.22
N TYR A 47 -10.43 -5.82 -3.11
CA TYR A 47 -11.81 -5.57 -2.68
C TYR A 47 -12.55 -4.67 -3.66
N ALA A 48 -11.90 -3.61 -4.15
CA ALA A 48 -12.48 -2.73 -5.16
C ALA A 48 -12.85 -3.50 -6.44
N ALA A 49 -11.94 -4.33 -6.97
CA ALA A 49 -12.19 -5.13 -8.16
C ALA A 49 -13.35 -6.12 -7.96
N ARG A 50 -13.35 -6.86 -6.84
CA ARG A 50 -14.47 -7.77 -6.49
C ARG A 50 -15.80 -7.04 -6.45
N ASP A 51 -15.83 -5.87 -5.81
CA ASP A 51 -17.08 -5.13 -5.63
C ASP A 51 -17.58 -4.54 -6.95
N LEU A 52 -16.68 -4.12 -7.83
CA LEU A 52 -17.03 -3.73 -9.20
C LEU A 52 -17.62 -4.90 -10.00
N ASP A 53 -17.01 -6.09 -9.95
CA ASP A 53 -17.54 -7.29 -10.62
C ASP A 53 -18.96 -7.62 -10.12
N LEU A 54 -19.21 -7.50 -8.82
CA LEU A 54 -20.54 -7.70 -8.24
C LEU A 54 -21.56 -6.64 -8.70
N LEU A 55 -21.13 -5.39 -8.89
CA LEU A 55 -21.99 -4.33 -9.40
C LEU A 55 -22.35 -4.58 -10.88
N ASP A 56 -21.38 -5.02 -11.69
CA ASP A 56 -21.60 -5.34 -13.10
C ASP A 56 -22.57 -6.53 -13.27
N LEU A 57 -22.42 -7.57 -12.45
CA LEU A 57 -23.35 -8.71 -12.40
C LEU A 57 -24.77 -8.28 -12.02
N ARG A 58 -24.91 -7.32 -11.09
CA ARG A 58 -26.22 -6.79 -10.67
C ARG A 58 -26.84 -5.87 -11.72
N ALA A 59 -26.03 -5.17 -12.49
CA ALA A 59 -26.48 -4.26 -13.54
C ALA A 59 -26.96 -5.00 -14.80
N THR A 60 -26.51 -6.25 -15.00
CA THR A 60 -26.87 -7.06 -16.16
C THR A 60 -28.19 -7.81 -15.92
N PRO A 61 -29.29 -7.52 -16.66
CA PRO A 61 -30.54 -8.26 -16.49
C PRO A 61 -30.39 -9.72 -16.95
N PRO A 62 -31.10 -10.68 -16.33
CA PRO A 62 -31.08 -12.07 -16.76
C PRO A 62 -31.64 -12.20 -18.19
N THR A 63 -30.98 -13.03 -19.00
CA THR A 63 -31.40 -13.38 -20.37
C THR A 63 -32.52 -14.41 -20.36
#